data_AF-A0A420XHB0-F1
#
_entry.id   AF-A0A420XHB0-F1
#
_cell.length_a   1.000
_cell.length_b   1.000
_cell.length_c   1.000
_cell.angle_alpha   90.00
_cell.angle_beta   90.00
_cell.angle_gamma   90.00
#
_symmetry.space_group_name_H-M   'P 1'
#
loop_
_entity.id
_entity.type
_entity.pdbx_description
1 polymer ?
#
loop_
_entity_poly.entity_id
_entity_poly.type
_entity_poly.pdbx_seq_one_letter_code
_entity_poly.pdbx_strand_id
1 'polypeptide(L)'
;MKNWEIRSFHKDLQTFAELLEQYHVPCQIDPIYTIIGTLSNPHSHSIKYTLNNIPFKISKKISGSLPVDMEEYQIFFDNSISIDKSNTFNEDCISEYLFEINITGYTFEKEAPLKSCWHLDRHIESESGGDGIPRFTHPSYHFQFGGRFIDKCDTGDLGILSAPRIPHPPMDIFLGIHFIINNFYSRKDYNFVNEILENYDYQEIIKRAQERLWVPYFKAFSLANTHNDFTINKVFPLYIK
;
A
#
# COMPACT_ATOMS: atom_id res chain seq x y z
N MET A 1 -16.41 10.45 7.29
CA MET A 1 -16.97 9.09 7.42
C MET A 1 -17.88 8.64 6.27
N LYS A 2 -18.59 9.50 5.53
CA LYS A 2 -19.36 9.09 4.32
C LYS A 2 -18.53 8.28 3.31
N ASN A 3 -17.22 8.52 3.27
CA ASN A 3 -16.33 7.89 2.30
C ASN A 3 -16.06 6.39 2.58
N TRP A 4 -16.37 5.86 3.78
CA TRP A 4 -16.20 4.44 4.17
C TRP A 4 -17.53 3.65 4.20
N GLU A 5 -18.49 4.03 3.35
CA GLU A 5 -19.72 3.26 3.18
C GLU A 5 -19.42 1.88 2.60
N ILE A 6 -19.82 0.81 3.30
CA ILE A 6 -19.48 -0.57 2.92
C ILE A 6 -20.07 -0.95 1.56
N ARG A 7 -21.27 -0.45 1.23
CA ARG A 7 -21.90 -0.68 -0.08
C ARG A 7 -21.08 -0.07 -1.21
N SER A 8 -20.63 1.18 -1.01
CA SER A 8 -19.81 1.90 -1.99
C SER A 8 -18.44 1.25 -2.13
N PHE A 9 -17.80 0.88 -1.01
CA PHE A 9 -16.52 0.16 -1.03
C PHE A 9 -16.62 -1.21 -1.72
N HIS A 10 -17.68 -1.98 -1.43
CA HIS A 10 -17.93 -3.26 -2.09
C HIS A 10 -18.15 -3.10 -3.59
N LYS A 11 -18.95 -2.11 -4.00
CA LYS A 11 -19.18 -1.81 -5.42
C LYS A 11 -17.86 -1.42 -6.11
N ASP A 12 -17.08 -0.53 -5.50
CA ASP A 12 -15.76 -0.14 -6.01
C ASP A 12 -14.85 -1.36 -6.14
N LEU A 13 -14.83 -2.27 -5.16
CA LEU A 13 -14.01 -3.48 -5.20
C LEU A 13 -14.40 -4.43 -6.33
N GLN A 14 -15.70 -4.60 -6.55
CA GLN A 14 -16.21 -5.42 -7.66
C GLN A 14 -15.83 -4.82 -9.01
N THR A 15 -16.13 -3.55 -9.25
CA THR A 15 -15.77 -2.87 -10.50
C THR A 15 -14.25 -2.84 -10.69
N PHE A 16 -13.46 -2.68 -9.62
CA PHE A 16 -12.01 -2.72 -9.71
C PHE A 16 -11.50 -4.09 -10.15
N ALA A 17 -12.01 -5.18 -9.57
CA ALA A 17 -11.64 -6.54 -9.97
C ALA A 17 -11.97 -6.80 -11.45
N GLU A 18 -13.18 -6.41 -11.90
CA GLU A 18 -13.61 -6.51 -13.29
C GLU A 18 -12.69 -5.73 -14.24
N LEU A 19 -12.24 -4.53 -13.84
CA LEU A 19 -11.30 -3.73 -14.63
C LEU A 19 -9.90 -4.37 -14.70
N LEU A 20 -9.39 -4.92 -13.60
CA LEU A 20 -8.10 -5.62 -13.60
C LEU A 20 -8.12 -6.82 -14.56
N GLU A 21 -9.22 -7.56 -14.62
CA GLU A 21 -9.41 -8.65 -15.58
C GLU A 21 -9.55 -8.13 -17.02
N GLN A 22 -10.41 -7.13 -17.24
CA GLN A 22 -10.67 -6.55 -18.56
C GLN A 22 -9.38 -6.05 -19.22
N TYR A 23 -8.52 -5.36 -18.48
CA TYR A 23 -7.25 -4.84 -18.98
C TYR A 23 -6.09 -5.85 -18.87
N HIS A 24 -6.38 -7.10 -18.49
CA HIS A 24 -5.37 -8.16 -18.37
C HIS A 24 -4.16 -7.76 -17.52
N VAL A 25 -4.41 -7.06 -16.41
CA VAL A 25 -3.36 -6.71 -15.45
C VAL A 25 -2.73 -8.03 -14.97
N PRO A 26 -1.40 -8.21 -15.05
CA PRO A 26 -0.77 -9.52 -14.84
C PRO A 26 -0.64 -9.85 -13.34
N CYS A 27 -1.77 -9.94 -12.65
CA CYS A 27 -1.92 -10.27 -11.24
C CYS A 27 -2.98 -11.36 -11.00
N GLN A 28 -2.93 -12.05 -9.85
CA GLN A 28 -4.01 -12.96 -9.45
C GLN A 28 -5.14 -12.22 -8.75
N ILE A 29 -6.37 -12.39 -9.25
CA ILE A 29 -7.53 -11.61 -8.81
C ILE A 29 -8.45 -12.41 -7.86
N ASP A 30 -8.33 -13.75 -7.81
CA ASP A 30 -9.12 -14.61 -6.90
C ASP A 30 -9.13 -14.16 -5.43
N PRO A 31 -8.01 -13.68 -4.84
CA PRO A 31 -8.03 -13.15 -3.49
C PRO A 31 -8.95 -11.93 -3.32
N ILE A 32 -9.08 -11.08 -4.35
CA ILE A 32 -9.97 -9.91 -4.36
C ILE A 32 -11.43 -10.37 -4.38
N TYR A 33 -11.77 -11.36 -5.21
CA TYR A 33 -13.11 -11.94 -5.24
C TYR A 33 -13.50 -12.63 -3.92
N THR A 34 -12.52 -13.22 -3.23
CA THR A 34 -12.72 -13.75 -1.88
C THR A 34 -13.11 -12.64 -0.89
N ILE A 35 -12.43 -11.49 -0.95
CA ILE A 35 -12.77 -10.32 -0.13
C ILE A 35 -14.18 -9.81 -0.47
N ILE A 36 -14.53 -9.69 -1.75
CA ILE A 36 -15.87 -9.30 -2.19
C ILE A 36 -16.94 -10.21 -1.54
N GLY A 37 -16.77 -11.53 -1.61
CA GLY A 37 -17.70 -12.49 -1.02
C GLY A 37 -17.84 -12.38 0.51
N THR A 38 -16.79 -11.95 1.21
CA THR A 38 -16.80 -11.78 2.68
C THR A 38 -17.35 -10.43 3.13
N LEU A 39 -17.28 -9.39 2.29
CA LEU A 39 -17.81 -8.05 2.57
C LEU A 39 -19.35 -7.95 2.46
N SER A 40 -20.04 -9.09 2.40
CA SER A 40 -21.46 -9.23 2.09
C SER A 40 -22.44 -8.78 3.18
N ASN A 41 -21.99 -8.31 4.36
CA ASN A 41 -22.90 -7.79 5.38
C ASN A 41 -23.03 -6.25 5.28
N PRO A 42 -24.04 -5.72 4.58
CA PRO A 42 -24.23 -4.28 4.42
C PRO A 42 -24.53 -3.54 5.72
N HIS A 43 -24.80 -4.25 6.82
CA HIS A 43 -25.03 -3.70 8.15
C HIS A 43 -23.77 -3.69 9.04
N SER A 44 -22.62 -4.14 8.51
CA SER A 44 -21.36 -4.05 9.26
C SER A 44 -20.97 -2.59 9.48
N HIS A 45 -20.70 -2.26 10.74
CA HIS A 45 -20.17 -0.96 11.15
C HIS A 45 -18.66 -0.87 10.95
N SER A 46 -17.99 -1.93 10.50
CA SER A 46 -16.56 -1.93 10.19
C SER A 46 -16.29 -2.50 8.81
N ILE A 47 -15.21 -2.02 8.17
CA ILE A 47 -14.62 -2.64 6.99
C ILE A 47 -13.35 -3.30 7.47
N LYS A 48 -13.27 -4.62 7.34
CA LYS A 48 -12.06 -5.37 7.65
C LYS A 48 -11.78 -6.35 6.52
N TYR A 49 -10.56 -6.32 6.01
CA TYR A 49 -10.09 -7.31 5.05
C TYR A 49 -8.60 -7.56 5.23
N THR A 50 -8.19 -8.72 4.73
CA THR A 50 -6.80 -9.13 4.66
C THR A 50 -6.59 -9.73 3.28
N LEU A 51 -5.65 -9.14 2.57
CA LEU A 51 -5.15 -9.58 1.29
C LEU A 51 -3.72 -10.06 1.50
N ASN A 52 -3.46 -11.31 1.16
CA ASN A 52 -2.14 -11.90 1.33
C ASN A 52 -1.60 -12.39 -0.01
N ASN A 53 -0.37 -11.97 -0.30
CA ASN A 53 0.51 -12.53 -1.30
C ASN A 53 -0.11 -12.55 -2.72
N ILE A 54 -0.77 -11.46 -3.16
CA ILE A 54 -1.17 -11.33 -4.56
C ILE A 54 0.10 -11.23 -5.41
N PRO A 55 0.40 -12.18 -6.29
CA PRO A 55 1.52 -12.08 -7.19
C PRO A 55 1.16 -11.24 -8.42
N PHE A 56 2.08 -10.37 -8.79
CA PHE A 56 2.16 -9.56 -10.00
C PHE A 56 3.38 -10.01 -10.78
N LYS A 57 3.22 -10.28 -12.07
CA LYS A 57 4.31 -10.71 -12.95
C LYS A 57 4.80 -9.55 -13.80
N ILE A 58 6.12 -9.39 -13.88
CA ILE A 58 6.79 -8.40 -14.74
C ILE A 58 7.86 -9.16 -15.51
N SER A 59 7.81 -9.04 -16.83
CA SER A 59 8.67 -9.73 -17.82
C SER A 59 9.51 -8.73 -18.64
N LYS A 60 9.74 -7.55 -18.05
CA LYS A 60 10.52 -6.46 -18.62
C LYS A 60 11.37 -5.85 -17.52
N LYS A 61 12.48 -5.23 -17.93
CA LYS A 61 13.38 -4.50 -17.02
C LYS A 61 12.65 -3.37 -16.29
N ILE A 62 12.79 -3.34 -14.97
CA ILE A 62 12.37 -2.21 -14.15
C ILE A 62 13.48 -1.15 -14.19
N SER A 63 13.13 0.11 -14.44
CA SER A 63 14.12 1.19 -14.55
C SER A 63 14.92 1.36 -13.26
N GLY A 64 16.24 1.50 -13.39
CA GLY A 64 17.16 1.65 -12.25
C GLY A 64 17.44 0.36 -11.49
N SER A 65 16.92 -0.79 -11.95
CA SER A 65 17.23 -2.07 -11.33
C SER A 65 18.66 -2.51 -11.61
N LEU A 66 19.25 -3.16 -10.61
CA LEU A 66 20.54 -3.83 -10.70
C LEU A 66 20.38 -5.23 -10.10
N PRO A 67 21.07 -6.26 -10.63
CA PRO A 67 21.93 -6.26 -11.82
C PRO A 67 21.21 -5.91 -13.14
N VAL A 68 21.97 -5.50 -14.16
CA VAL A 68 21.42 -4.93 -15.40
C VAL A 68 20.68 -5.93 -16.30
N ASP A 69 20.96 -7.22 -16.12
CA ASP A 69 20.41 -8.37 -16.84
C ASP A 69 19.13 -8.93 -16.19
N MET A 70 18.63 -8.27 -15.15
CA MET A 70 17.38 -8.65 -14.48
C MET A 70 16.17 -8.15 -15.29
N GLU A 71 15.46 -9.07 -15.93
CA GLU A 71 14.31 -8.77 -16.80
C GLU A 71 13.01 -9.44 -16.35
N GLU A 72 13.06 -10.35 -15.39
CA GLU A 72 11.89 -11.01 -14.83
C GLU A 72 11.77 -10.73 -13.34
N TYR A 73 10.55 -10.38 -12.92
CA TYR A 73 10.23 -10.05 -11.54
C TYR A 73 8.87 -10.63 -11.15
N GLN A 74 8.75 -11.00 -9.87
CA GLN A 74 7.47 -11.22 -9.22
C GLN A 74 7.35 -10.26 -8.06
N ILE A 75 6.22 -9.56 -8.00
CA ILE A 75 5.87 -8.69 -6.89
C ILE A 75 4.72 -9.34 -6.13
N PHE A 76 4.89 -9.61 -4.85
CA PHE A 76 3.86 -10.11 -3.97
C PHE A 76 3.34 -8.97 -3.10
N PHE A 77 2.03 -8.75 -3.16
CA PHE A 77 1.36 -7.66 -2.46
C PHE A 77 0.50 -8.18 -1.32
N ASP A 78 0.78 -7.67 -0.12
CA ASP A 78 -0.01 -7.88 1.09
C ASP A 78 -0.66 -6.56 1.51
N ASN A 79 -1.94 -6.61 1.87
CA ASN A 79 -2.63 -5.47 2.44
C ASN A 79 -3.71 -5.90 3.42
N SER A 80 -3.64 -5.43 4.66
CA SER A 80 -4.70 -5.62 5.63
C SER A 80 -5.12 -4.29 6.20
N ILE A 81 -6.43 -4.05 6.23
CA ILE A 81 -7.02 -2.86 6.83
C ILE A 81 -8.19 -3.28 7.69
N SER A 82 -8.25 -2.74 8.89
CA SER A 82 -9.44 -2.72 9.74
C SER A 82 -9.84 -1.27 9.98
N ILE A 83 -11.08 -0.92 9.66
CA ILE A 83 -11.67 0.40 9.88
C ILE A 83 -12.66 0.33 11.03
N ASP A 84 -12.42 1.16 12.05
CA ASP A 84 -13.36 1.38 13.14
C ASP A 84 -14.15 2.67 12.89
N LYS A 85 -15.46 2.53 12.62
CA LYS A 85 -16.36 3.69 12.40
C LYS A 85 -16.83 4.33 13.72
N SER A 86 -16.47 3.78 14.87
CA SER A 86 -16.73 4.43 16.17
C SER A 86 -15.80 5.63 16.40
N ASN A 87 -14.66 5.69 15.71
CA ASN A 87 -13.75 6.84 15.73
C ASN A 87 -14.44 8.08 15.17
N THR A 88 -14.23 9.23 15.81
CA THR A 88 -14.90 10.49 15.45
C THR A 88 -14.37 11.06 14.13
N PHE A 89 -15.03 12.07 13.56
CA PHE A 89 -14.58 12.72 12.31
C PHE A 89 -13.17 13.34 12.39
N ASN A 90 -12.62 13.48 13.59
CA ASN A 90 -11.35 14.13 13.86
C ASN A 90 -10.24 13.11 14.21
N GLU A 91 -10.48 11.82 14.07
CA GLU A 91 -9.53 10.76 14.42
C GLU A 91 -9.27 9.83 13.23
N ASP A 92 -8.11 9.20 13.27
CA ASP A 92 -7.72 8.22 12.25
C ASP A 92 -8.56 6.97 12.42
N CYS A 93 -9.38 6.65 11.42
CA CYS A 93 -10.35 5.55 11.47
C CYS A 93 -9.74 4.18 11.20
N ILE A 94 -8.46 4.09 10.83
CA ILE A 94 -7.77 2.81 10.68
C ILE A 94 -7.37 2.30 12.07
N SER A 95 -7.77 1.09 12.44
CA SER A 95 -7.40 0.44 13.71
C SER A 95 -6.29 -0.59 13.53
N GLU A 96 -6.28 -1.32 12.41
CA GLU A 96 -5.21 -2.26 12.03
C GLU A 96 -4.76 -1.93 10.61
N TYR A 97 -3.46 -1.97 10.36
CA TYR A 97 -2.86 -1.64 9.07
C TYR A 97 -1.67 -2.54 8.76
N LEU A 98 -1.62 -3.06 7.54
CA LEU A 98 -0.46 -3.71 6.95
C LEU A 98 -0.44 -3.39 5.46
N PHE A 99 0.73 -3.05 4.94
CA PHE A 99 0.98 -2.94 3.52
C PHE A 99 2.42 -3.37 3.25
N GLU A 100 2.58 -4.43 2.46
CA GLU A 100 3.89 -4.98 2.13
C GLU A 100 3.98 -5.30 0.64
N ILE A 101 5.12 -4.96 0.04
CA ILE A 101 5.46 -5.26 -1.34
C ILE A 101 6.78 -6.02 -1.31
N ASN A 102 6.71 -7.31 -1.59
CA ASN A 102 7.85 -8.21 -1.67
C ASN A 102 8.20 -8.46 -3.13
N ILE A 103 9.43 -8.19 -3.53
CA ILE A 103 9.88 -8.29 -4.92
C ILE A 103 10.95 -9.37 -5.00
N THR A 104 10.74 -10.33 -5.89
CA THR A 104 11.78 -11.24 -6.36
C THR A 104 12.16 -10.88 -7.79
N GLY A 105 13.44 -10.82 -8.07
CA GLY A 105 13.99 -10.59 -9.41
C GLY A 105 14.91 -11.73 -9.83
N TYR A 106 14.89 -12.06 -11.11
CA TYR A 106 15.60 -13.21 -11.66
C TYR A 106 16.63 -12.75 -12.70
N THR A 107 17.82 -13.33 -12.63
CA THR A 107 18.95 -13.10 -13.53
C THR A 107 19.34 -14.42 -14.18
N PHE A 108 19.90 -14.40 -15.39
CA PHE A 108 20.31 -15.63 -16.07
C PHE A 108 21.48 -16.35 -15.37
N GLU A 109 22.34 -15.61 -14.67
CA GLU A 109 23.57 -16.15 -14.09
C GLU A 109 23.41 -16.74 -12.68
N LYS A 110 22.38 -16.32 -11.93
CA LYS A 110 22.15 -16.78 -10.55
C LYS A 110 20.96 -17.71 -10.46
N GLU A 111 21.17 -18.86 -9.83
CA GLU A 111 20.11 -19.84 -9.53
C GLU A 111 19.12 -19.32 -8.49
N ALA A 112 19.59 -18.54 -7.50
CA ALA A 112 18.75 -17.94 -6.47
C ALA A 112 18.24 -16.55 -6.90
N PRO A 113 16.94 -16.24 -6.71
CA PRO A 113 16.39 -14.93 -7.01
C PRO A 113 16.91 -13.87 -6.05
N LEU A 114 17.05 -12.65 -6.57
CA LEU A 114 17.36 -11.46 -5.80
C LEU A 114 16.08 -10.93 -5.14
N LYS A 115 16.19 -10.41 -3.93
CA LYS A 115 15.04 -10.04 -3.10
C LYS A 115 15.11 -8.56 -2.71
N SER A 116 13.96 -7.92 -2.74
CA SER A 116 13.74 -6.53 -2.32
C SER A 116 12.39 -6.45 -1.62
N CYS A 117 12.23 -5.54 -0.65
CA CYS A 117 11.00 -5.41 0.13
C CYS A 117 10.73 -3.94 0.45
N TRP A 118 9.46 -3.56 0.41
CA TRP A 118 8.97 -2.28 0.88
C TRP A 118 7.78 -2.51 1.79
N HIS A 119 7.79 -1.85 2.95
CA HIS A 119 6.65 -1.84 3.86
C HIS A 119 6.13 -0.41 4.06
N LEU A 120 4.79 -0.28 4.12
CA LEU A 120 4.12 0.92 4.59
C LEU A 120 3.44 0.51 5.89
N ASP A 121 3.85 1.14 6.99
CA ASP A 121 3.39 0.76 8.31
C ASP A 121 2.90 1.97 9.11
N ARG A 122 2.06 1.68 10.10
CA ARG A 122 1.49 2.66 11.02
C ARG A 122 2.16 2.55 12.38
N HIS A 123 2.60 3.68 12.93
CA HIS A 123 3.06 3.68 14.31
C HIS A 123 1.87 3.61 15.27
N ILE A 124 1.86 2.62 16.16
CA ILE A 124 0.88 2.51 17.25
C ILE A 124 1.62 2.78 18.57
N GLU A 125 1.52 4.01 19.07
CA GLU A 125 1.98 4.33 20.41
C GLU A 125 1.04 3.65 21.43
N SER A 126 1.57 2.77 22.30
CA SER A 126 0.78 2.32 23.45
C SER A 126 1.64 2.18 24.70
N GLU A 127 1.09 2.57 25.85
CA GLU A 127 1.72 2.42 27.16
C GLU A 127 1.72 0.95 27.66
N SER A 128 0.94 0.06 27.04
CA SER A 128 0.68 -1.29 27.54
C SER A 128 0.88 -2.44 26.54
N GLY A 129 1.34 -2.20 25.30
CA GLY A 129 1.66 -3.30 24.38
C GLY A 129 1.66 -2.98 22.89
N GLY A 130 2.60 -2.14 22.44
CA GLY A 130 2.80 -1.74 21.03
C GLY A 130 3.97 -0.76 20.95
N ASP A 131 4.94 -1.07 20.09
CA ASP A 131 6.24 -0.43 19.70
C ASP A 131 7.09 0.37 20.72
N GLY A 132 6.58 0.70 21.90
CA GLY A 132 7.21 1.56 22.90
C GLY A 132 7.36 3.01 22.41
N ILE A 133 8.04 3.83 23.23
CA ILE A 133 8.47 5.16 22.79
C ILE A 133 9.53 4.96 21.69
N PRO A 134 9.33 5.52 20.48
CA PRO A 134 10.24 5.26 19.37
C PRO A 134 11.62 5.85 19.65
N ARG A 135 12.68 5.05 19.45
CA ARG A 135 14.09 5.48 19.65
C ARG A 135 14.55 6.54 18.64
N PHE A 136 13.88 6.62 17.49
CA PHE A 136 14.18 7.51 16.38
C PHE A 136 12.88 8.13 15.87
N THR A 137 12.99 9.22 15.12
CA THR A 137 11.83 9.88 14.51
C THR A 137 10.91 8.91 13.78
N HIS A 138 9.62 8.95 14.11
CA HIS A 138 8.64 7.97 13.67
C HIS A 138 7.35 8.66 13.20
N PRO A 139 7.13 8.79 11.88
CA PRO A 139 5.88 9.31 11.35
C PRO A 139 4.71 8.37 11.68
N SER A 140 3.48 8.91 11.79
CA SER A 140 2.27 8.09 12.02
C SER A 140 2.06 7.04 10.94
N TYR A 141 2.36 7.39 9.69
CA TYR A 141 2.45 6.45 8.57
C TYR A 141 3.77 6.67 7.85
N HIS A 142 4.48 5.58 7.59
CA HIS A 142 5.80 5.66 7.01
C HIS A 142 6.07 4.54 6.01
N PHE A 143 6.68 4.91 4.90
CA PHE A 143 7.19 3.99 3.91
C PHE A 143 8.68 3.77 4.15
N GLN A 144 9.10 2.51 4.13
CA GLN A 144 10.48 2.16 4.37
C GLN A 144 10.89 0.98 3.49
N PHE A 145 12.12 1.05 2.98
CA PHE A 145 12.76 -0.08 2.33
C PHE A 145 13.27 -1.07 3.38
N GLY A 146 13.01 -2.35 3.13
CA GLY A 146 13.27 -3.43 4.05
C GLY A 146 12.02 -3.92 4.76
N GLY A 147 12.21 -4.95 5.59
CA GLY A 147 11.12 -5.70 6.19
C GLY A 147 11.48 -7.17 6.37
N ARG A 148 10.55 -7.94 6.93
CA ARG A 148 10.76 -9.34 7.32
C ARG A 148 11.23 -10.23 6.18
N PHE A 149 10.87 -9.88 4.95
CA PHE A 149 11.24 -10.62 3.74
C PHE A 149 12.75 -10.61 3.47
N ILE A 150 13.46 -9.52 3.84
CA ILE A 150 14.90 -9.39 3.62
C ILE A 150 15.74 -9.54 4.91
N ASP A 151 15.13 -9.50 6.11
CA ASP A 151 15.82 -9.62 7.41
C ASP A 151 16.67 -10.90 7.58
N LYS A 152 16.38 -11.95 6.80
CA LYS A 152 17.08 -13.25 6.85
C LYS A 152 17.89 -13.55 5.59
N CYS A 153 18.03 -12.59 4.68
CA CYS A 153 18.80 -12.80 3.46
C CYS A 153 20.30 -12.70 3.74
N ASP A 154 21.09 -13.57 3.10
CA ASP A 154 22.54 -13.43 3.08
C ASP A 154 22.91 -12.16 2.31
N THR A 155 23.64 -11.27 2.95
CA THR A 155 23.93 -9.92 2.44
C THR A 155 25.24 -9.86 1.66
N GLY A 156 26.03 -10.93 1.68
CA GLY A 156 27.39 -10.94 1.13
C GLY A 156 28.24 -9.85 1.77
N ASP A 157 28.89 -9.01 0.95
CA ASP A 157 29.72 -7.88 1.40
C ASP A 157 28.92 -6.57 1.61
N LEU A 158 27.58 -6.59 1.51
CA LEU A 158 26.76 -5.39 1.63
C LEU A 158 26.29 -5.15 3.06
N GLY A 159 26.69 -4.01 3.64
CA GLY A 159 26.06 -3.50 4.85
C GLY A 159 24.65 -2.98 4.56
N ILE A 160 23.62 -3.75 4.90
CA ILE A 160 22.23 -3.27 4.85
C ILE A 160 21.97 -2.43 6.10
N LEU A 161 21.91 -1.11 5.94
CA LEU A 161 21.44 -0.19 6.98
C LEU A 161 19.91 -0.15 6.98
N SER A 162 19.30 0.05 8.15
CA SER A 162 17.86 0.34 8.20
C SER A 162 17.60 1.65 7.46
N ALA A 163 16.81 1.59 6.39
CA ALA A 163 16.43 2.77 5.63
C ALA A 163 15.64 3.75 6.52
N PRO A 164 15.80 5.07 6.31
CA PRO A 164 15.00 6.05 7.04
C PRO A 164 13.51 5.82 6.76
N ARG A 165 12.68 6.07 7.78
CA ARG A 165 11.23 6.03 7.67
C ARG A 165 10.75 7.30 6.98
N ILE A 166 10.23 7.18 5.76
CA ILE A 166 9.78 8.33 4.97
C ILE A 166 8.28 8.52 5.24
N PRO A 167 7.83 9.69 5.70
CA PRO A 167 6.40 10.01 5.79
C PRO A 167 5.68 9.73 4.48
N HIS A 168 4.64 8.89 4.54
CA HIS A 168 3.84 8.55 3.38
C HIS A 168 2.38 8.34 3.80
N PRO A 169 1.38 8.79 3.03
CA PRO A 169 -0.01 8.53 3.36
C PRO A 169 -0.34 7.03 3.28
N PRO A 170 -1.32 6.53 4.06
CA PRO A 170 -1.75 5.14 3.98
C PRO A 170 -2.33 4.80 2.60
N MET A 171 -2.23 3.52 2.22
CA MET A 171 -2.79 2.97 0.99
C MET A 171 -3.66 1.75 1.31
N ASP A 172 -4.90 1.74 0.78
CA ASP A 172 -5.78 0.56 0.72
C ASP A 172 -5.48 -0.28 -0.53
N ILE A 173 -6.20 -1.39 -0.71
CA ILE A 173 -6.05 -2.29 -1.86
C ILE A 173 -6.05 -1.55 -3.20
N PHE A 174 -6.91 -0.53 -3.36
CA PHE A 174 -6.98 0.25 -4.59
C PHE A 174 -5.71 1.06 -4.83
N LEU A 175 -5.28 1.81 -3.80
CA LEU A 175 -4.09 2.65 -3.88
C LEU A 175 -2.81 1.82 -3.96
N GLY A 176 -2.76 0.64 -3.33
CA GLY A 176 -1.63 -0.27 -3.40
C GLY A 176 -1.41 -0.88 -4.77
N ILE A 177 -2.49 -1.36 -5.39
CA ILE A 177 -2.43 -1.87 -6.76
C ILE A 177 -2.14 -0.72 -7.73
N HIS A 178 -2.72 0.46 -7.52
CA HIS A 178 -2.40 1.65 -8.30
C HIS A 178 -0.92 2.06 -8.19
N PHE A 179 -0.36 1.99 -6.99
CA PHE A 179 1.06 2.23 -6.73
C PHE A 179 1.92 1.22 -7.50
N ILE A 180 1.58 -0.07 -7.44
CA ILE A 180 2.33 -1.12 -8.16
C ILE A 180 2.31 -0.87 -9.67
N ILE A 181 1.14 -0.59 -10.23
CA ILE A 181 0.95 -0.31 -11.67
C ILE A 181 1.82 0.88 -12.10
N ASN A 182 1.80 2.00 -11.37
CA ASN A 182 2.53 3.20 -11.79
C ASN A 182 4.05 3.13 -11.56
N ASN A 183 4.53 2.31 -10.62
CA ASN A 183 5.95 2.29 -10.23
C ASN A 183 6.73 1.13 -10.84
N PHE A 184 6.08 -0.02 -11.11
CA PHE A 184 6.80 -1.22 -11.57
C PHE A 184 6.46 -1.63 -13.01
N TYR A 185 5.36 -1.13 -13.58
CA TYR A 185 5.03 -1.37 -14.99
C TYR A 185 5.35 -0.13 -15.84
N SER A 186 6.34 -0.28 -16.73
CA SER A 186 6.69 0.75 -17.70
C SER A 186 5.55 1.00 -18.69
N ARG A 187 5.10 2.25 -18.78
CA ARG A 187 4.09 2.70 -19.77
C ARG A 187 4.52 2.48 -21.23
N LYS A 188 5.82 2.27 -21.48
CA LYS A 188 6.36 1.99 -22.82
C LYS A 188 6.25 0.53 -23.20
N ASP A 189 6.36 -0.36 -22.21
CA ASP A 189 6.45 -1.80 -22.44
C ASP A 189 5.11 -2.52 -22.18
N TYR A 190 4.22 -1.88 -21.42
CA TYR A 190 2.93 -2.42 -21.00
C TYR A 190 1.79 -1.49 -21.41
N ASN A 191 1.13 -1.79 -22.53
CA ASN A 191 0.01 -1.00 -23.05
C ASN A 191 -1.14 -0.87 -22.03
N PHE A 192 -1.43 -1.95 -21.29
CA PHE A 192 -2.51 -1.98 -20.30
C PHE A 192 -2.38 -0.85 -19.27
N VAL A 193 -1.16 -0.38 -18.99
CA VAL A 193 -0.92 0.69 -18.01
C VAL A 193 -1.57 1.99 -18.48
N ASN A 194 -1.40 2.37 -19.74
CA ASN A 194 -2.05 3.60 -20.24
C ASN A 194 -3.57 3.40 -20.32
N GLU A 195 -4.00 2.23 -20.79
CA GLU A 195 -5.41 1.91 -20.99
C GLU A 195 -6.23 1.91 -19.68
N ILE A 196 -5.71 1.28 -18.62
CA ILE A 196 -6.40 1.23 -17.33
C ILE A 196 -6.37 2.59 -16.62
N LEU A 197 -5.27 3.34 -16.73
CA LEU A 197 -5.13 4.66 -16.09
C LEU A 197 -5.99 5.73 -16.75
N GLU A 198 -6.39 5.54 -18.02
CA GLU A 198 -7.32 6.40 -18.73
C GLU A 198 -8.79 6.00 -18.54
N ASN A 199 -9.06 4.84 -17.93
CA ASN A 199 -10.42 4.39 -17.67
C ASN A 199 -11.11 5.26 -16.59
N TYR A 200 -12.31 5.77 -16.91
CA TYR A 200 -13.07 6.65 -16.03
C TYR A 200 -13.43 6.00 -14.69
N ASP A 201 -13.95 4.78 -14.71
CA ASP A 201 -14.38 4.08 -13.49
C ASP A 201 -13.18 3.76 -12.59
N TYR A 202 -12.05 3.37 -13.18
CA TYR A 202 -10.78 3.21 -12.46
C TYR A 202 -10.37 4.51 -11.76
N GLN A 203 -10.32 5.63 -12.49
CA GLN A 203 -9.94 6.93 -11.94
C GLN A 203 -10.85 7.35 -10.78
N GLU A 204 -12.16 7.15 -10.94
CA GLU A 204 -13.15 7.49 -9.92
C GLU A 204 -13.01 6.63 -8.66
N ILE A 205 -12.70 5.33 -8.79
CA ILE A 205 -12.37 4.44 -7.66
C ILE A 205 -11.12 4.94 -6.92
N ILE A 206 -10.04 5.24 -7.65
CA ILE A 206 -8.80 5.75 -7.08
C ILE A 206 -9.03 7.08 -6.36
N LYS A 207 -9.77 8.01 -6.98
CA LYS A 207 -10.10 9.30 -6.37
C LYS A 207 -10.88 9.13 -5.06
N ARG A 208 -11.87 8.25 -5.02
CA ARG A 208 -12.58 7.94 -3.76
C ARG A 208 -11.65 7.35 -2.70
N ALA A 209 -10.68 6.53 -3.09
CA ALA A 209 -9.66 6.01 -2.17
C ALA A 209 -8.76 7.12 -1.62
N GLN A 210 -8.30 8.04 -2.47
CA GLN A 210 -7.54 9.22 -2.05
C GLN A 210 -8.37 10.13 -1.14
N GLU A 211 -9.66 10.32 -1.42
CA GLU A 211 -10.57 11.08 -0.56
C GLU A 211 -10.79 10.44 0.81
N ARG A 212 -10.76 9.10 0.89
CA ARG A 212 -10.83 8.35 2.16
C ARG A 212 -9.57 8.50 3.00
N LEU A 213 -8.39 8.41 2.37
CA LEU A 213 -7.12 8.18 3.06
C LEU A 213 -6.15 9.37 2.98
N TRP A 214 -5.95 9.91 1.79
CA TRP A 214 -4.92 10.93 1.53
C TRP A 214 -5.39 12.33 1.89
N VAL A 215 -6.65 12.66 1.60
CA VAL A 215 -7.22 13.97 1.98
C VAL A 215 -7.11 14.25 3.49
N PRO A 216 -7.54 13.36 4.41
CA PRO A 216 -7.35 13.61 5.83
C PRO A 216 -5.87 13.65 6.24
N TYR A 217 -5.01 12.83 5.63
CA TYR A 217 -3.56 12.85 5.88
C TYR A 217 -2.92 14.19 5.48
N PHE A 218 -3.14 14.67 4.25
CA PHE A 218 -2.55 15.92 3.75
C PHE A 218 -3.14 17.17 4.42
N LYS A 219 -4.35 17.08 4.97
CA LYS A 219 -4.88 18.15 5.82
C LYS A 219 -4.02 18.43 7.05
N ALA A 220 -3.14 17.51 7.47
CA ALA A 220 -2.17 17.75 8.55
C ALA A 220 -1.31 19.01 8.37
N PHE A 221 -1.07 19.42 7.12
CA PHE A 221 -0.28 20.61 6.77
C PHE A 221 -1.12 21.89 6.66
N SER A 222 -2.45 21.80 6.81
CA SER A 222 -3.35 22.95 6.77
C SER A 222 -3.42 23.66 8.13
N LEU A 223 -3.44 24.99 8.12
CA LEU A 223 -3.67 25.79 9.33
C LEU A 223 -5.08 25.57 9.91
N ALA A 224 -6.05 25.17 9.08
CA ALA A 224 -7.42 24.91 9.48
C ALA A 224 -7.65 23.46 9.94
N ASN A 225 -6.59 22.68 10.15
CA ASN A 225 -6.71 21.29 10.54
C ASN A 225 -7.24 21.13 11.97
N THR A 226 -8.28 20.32 12.12
CA THR A 226 -8.89 19.98 13.41
C THR A 226 -8.73 18.51 13.78
N HIS A 227 -7.93 17.76 13.02
CA HIS A 227 -7.71 16.33 13.21
C HIS A 227 -6.70 16.07 14.34
N ASN A 228 -7.00 15.10 15.21
CA ASN A 228 -6.22 14.75 16.40
C ASN A 228 -4.98 13.90 16.06
N ASP A 229 -5.09 13.01 15.06
CA ASP A 229 -3.98 12.14 14.66
C ASP A 229 -3.16 12.68 13.48
N PHE A 230 -3.80 13.18 12.43
CA PHE A 230 -3.12 13.83 11.32
C PHE A 230 -2.80 15.28 11.64
N THR A 231 -1.79 15.48 12.49
CA THR A 231 -1.18 16.80 12.75
C THR A 231 0.20 16.87 12.09
N ILE A 232 0.71 18.07 11.77
CA ILE A 232 2.03 18.23 11.13
C ILE A 232 3.15 17.53 11.90
N ASN A 233 3.12 17.56 13.23
CA ASN A 233 4.15 16.92 14.07
C ASN A 233 4.06 15.39 14.06
N LYS A 234 2.86 14.84 13.92
CA LYS A 234 2.63 13.38 13.85
C LYS A 234 2.92 12.83 12.44
N VAL A 235 2.52 13.57 11.41
CA VAL A 235 2.73 13.21 10.00
C VAL A 235 4.16 13.46 9.55
N PHE A 236 4.75 14.59 9.92
CA PHE A 236 6.11 14.98 9.56
C PHE A 236 6.91 15.39 10.81
N PRO A 237 7.30 14.43 11.67
CA PRO A 237 7.97 14.70 12.95
C PRO A 237 9.34 15.38 12.86
N LEU A 238 9.90 15.53 11.65
CA LEU A 238 11.10 16.34 11.42
C LEU A 238 10.81 17.84 11.26
N TYR A 239 9.53 18.24 11.21
CA TYR A 239 9.15 19.65 11.12
C TYR A 239 9.43 20.36 12.45
N ILE A 240 10.26 21.39 12.40
CA ILE A 240 10.51 22.30 13.52
C ILE A 240 9.86 23.64 13.17
N LYS A 241 9.09 24.19 14.12
CA LYS A 241 8.46 25.52 14.00
C LYS A 241 9.46 26.63 14.24
#